data_AF-A0ABD1AI00-F1
#
_entry.id   AF-A0ABD1AI00-F1
#
_cell.length_a   1.000
_cell.length_b   1.000
_cell.length_c   1.000
_cell.angle_alpha   90.00
_cell.angle_beta   90.00
_cell.angle_gamma   90.00
#
_symmetry.space_group_name_H-M   'P 1'
#
loop_
_entity.id
_entity.type
_entity.pdbx_description
1 polymer ?
#
loop_
_entity_poly.entity_id
_entity_poly.type
_entity_poly.pdbx_seq_one_letter_code
_entity_poly.pdbx_strand_id
1 'polypeptide(L)'
;MGKKIVRTQSVEPGNREFLIDSTDICDVLYDSTGTKKVLGIALNIDEIDELHVHERSFQRMSNLRFLKIYTDQWSRPWSLPNDFNYLPPKLRLLSWYKYPMRFMPFNFRPENLVKLQMRESKLEKLWEGVRSLTCLKDMDLSRSENLKEIPNLSMATNLETLDLNCCSSLVEIPSSIRNLNRYIDKVEHVKMHKSNDSSNWNQPQIS
;
A
#
# COMPACT_ATOMS: atom_id res chain seq x y z
N MET A 1 21.57 3.43 -17.58
CA MET A 1 21.89 4.88 -17.68
C MET A 1 21.48 5.66 -16.42
N GLY A 2 20.22 5.61 -15.96
CA GLY A 2 19.71 6.43 -14.84
C GLY A 2 20.58 6.51 -13.57
N LYS A 3 21.04 5.37 -13.02
CA LYS A 3 21.87 5.33 -11.79
C LYS A 3 23.09 6.28 -11.84
N LYS A 4 23.73 6.48 -13.01
CA LYS A 4 24.89 7.39 -13.17
C LYS A 4 24.51 8.88 -13.15
N ILE A 5 23.39 9.26 -13.78
CA ILE A 5 22.92 10.66 -13.87
C ILE A 5 22.48 11.16 -12.48
N VAL A 6 21.80 10.31 -11.72
CA VAL A 6 21.39 10.61 -10.34
C VAL A 6 22.61 10.88 -9.45
N ARG A 7 23.67 10.06 -9.54
CA ARG A 7 24.91 10.23 -8.76
C ARG A 7 25.66 11.53 -9.06
N THR A 8 25.51 12.13 -10.25
CA THR A 8 26.14 13.43 -10.55
C THR A 8 25.45 14.63 -9.88
N GLN A 9 24.26 14.47 -9.27
CA GLN A 9 23.57 15.56 -8.58
C GLN A 9 24.19 15.93 -7.22
N SER A 10 24.77 14.95 -6.52
CA SER A 10 25.33 15.11 -5.18
C SER A 10 26.11 13.85 -4.79
N VAL A 11 27.28 14.02 -4.14
CA VAL A 11 27.99 12.92 -3.48
C VAL A 11 27.09 12.30 -2.40
N GLU A 12 26.61 13.13 -1.47
CA GLU A 12 25.63 12.77 -0.45
C GLU A 12 24.33 12.25 -1.07
N PRO A 13 23.92 10.98 -0.83
CA PRO A 13 22.73 10.42 -1.46
C PRO A 13 21.45 11.15 -1.07
N GLY A 14 21.25 11.45 0.22
CA GLY A 14 20.06 12.16 0.73
C GLY A 14 19.84 13.58 0.19
N ASN A 15 20.80 14.13 -0.57
CA ASN A 15 20.72 15.41 -1.26
C ASN A 15 20.42 15.32 -2.78
N ARG A 16 20.26 14.09 -3.33
CA ARG A 16 19.84 13.85 -4.71
C ARG A 16 18.30 13.96 -4.83
N GLU A 17 17.79 14.22 -6.03
CA GLU A 17 16.34 14.31 -6.27
C GLU A 17 15.66 12.94 -6.35
N PHE A 18 16.39 11.92 -6.78
CA PHE A 18 15.91 10.56 -6.87
C PHE A 18 16.93 9.61 -6.21
N LEU A 19 16.45 8.58 -5.54
CA LEU A 19 17.26 7.48 -5.03
C LEU A 19 16.81 6.20 -5.71
N ILE A 20 17.74 5.52 -6.40
CA ILE A 20 17.45 4.36 -7.26
C ILE A 20 18.54 3.28 -7.18
N ASP A 21 19.42 3.38 -6.18
CA ASP A 21 20.48 2.42 -5.92
C ASP A 21 20.29 1.90 -4.50
N SER A 22 20.13 0.59 -4.33
CA SER A 22 19.58 0.05 -3.08
C SER A 22 20.48 0.26 -1.87
N THR A 23 21.81 0.26 -2.04
CA THR A 23 22.77 0.61 -0.97
C THR A 23 22.62 2.08 -0.56
N ASP A 24 22.71 3.01 -1.52
CA ASP A 24 22.49 4.45 -1.29
C ASP A 24 21.12 4.72 -0.60
N ILE A 25 20.10 3.91 -0.86
CA ILE A 25 18.77 4.02 -0.23
C ILE A 25 18.77 3.49 1.21
N CYS A 26 19.37 2.33 1.46
CA CYS A 26 19.47 1.75 2.81
C CYS A 26 20.16 2.72 3.77
N ASP A 27 21.32 3.26 3.38
CA ASP A 27 22.07 4.22 4.20
C ASP A 27 21.20 5.47 4.52
N VAL A 28 20.48 5.99 3.51
CA VAL A 28 19.58 7.15 3.69
C VAL A 28 18.40 6.86 4.62
N LEU A 29 17.83 5.66 4.57
CA LEU A 29 16.69 5.26 5.39
C LEU A 29 17.11 4.86 6.81
N TYR A 30 18.32 4.33 6.98
CA TYR A 30 18.92 4.00 8.27
C TYR A 30 19.36 5.27 9.02
N ASP A 31 20.24 6.08 8.43
CA ASP A 31 20.79 7.27 9.09
C ASP A 31 19.83 8.48 9.07
N SER A 32 18.66 8.37 8.44
CA SER A 32 17.70 9.46 8.26
C SER A 32 18.31 10.73 7.62
N THR A 33 19.26 10.54 6.70
CA THR A 33 19.98 11.62 6.01
C THR A 33 19.19 12.23 4.84
N GLY A 34 18.08 11.60 4.45
CA GLY A 34 17.18 12.08 3.39
C GLY A 34 16.67 13.50 3.63
N THR A 35 16.64 14.32 2.59
CA THR A 35 16.28 15.75 2.70
C THR A 35 15.05 16.12 1.86
N LYS A 36 14.58 17.36 2.01
CA LYS A 36 13.54 17.98 1.16
C LYS A 36 13.89 18.05 -0.34
N LYS A 37 15.11 17.69 -0.75
CA LYS A 37 15.48 17.53 -2.16
C LYS A 37 14.97 16.21 -2.74
N VAL A 38 14.80 15.16 -1.93
CA VAL A 38 14.35 13.85 -2.41
C VAL A 38 12.88 13.94 -2.85
N LEU A 39 12.66 13.66 -4.13
CA LEU A 39 11.35 13.65 -4.82
C LEU A 39 10.89 12.22 -5.11
N GLY A 40 11.82 11.27 -5.27
CA GLY A 40 11.47 9.87 -5.52
C GLY A 40 12.47 8.86 -4.96
N ILE A 41 11.96 7.71 -4.51
CA ILE A 41 12.72 6.53 -4.09
C ILE A 41 12.19 5.33 -4.88
N ALA A 42 13.08 4.58 -5.51
CA ALA A 42 12.79 3.28 -6.12
C ALA A 42 13.77 2.23 -5.58
N LEU A 43 13.34 1.48 -4.57
CA LEU A 43 14.13 0.45 -3.91
C LEU A 43 13.78 -0.93 -4.47
N ASN A 44 14.79 -1.61 -5.02
CA ASN A 44 14.72 -3.04 -5.27
C ASN A 44 15.21 -3.77 -4.01
N ILE A 45 14.32 -4.49 -3.32
CA ILE A 45 14.71 -5.23 -2.11
C ILE A 45 15.47 -6.53 -2.41
N ASP A 46 15.53 -6.96 -3.68
CA ASP A 46 16.35 -8.10 -4.09
C ASP A 46 17.85 -7.75 -4.19
N GLU A 47 18.19 -6.46 -4.22
CA GLU A 47 19.56 -5.95 -4.23
C GLU A 47 20.16 -5.80 -2.80
N ILE A 48 19.43 -6.21 -1.75
CA ILE A 48 19.84 -6.06 -0.33
C ILE A 48 19.45 -7.28 0.50
N ASP A 49 20.17 -7.52 1.61
CA ASP A 49 19.86 -8.65 2.49
C ASP A 49 18.71 -8.36 3.47
N GLU A 50 18.70 -7.16 4.06
CA GLU A 50 17.69 -6.69 5.01
C GLU A 50 17.51 -5.17 4.88
N LEU A 51 16.27 -4.68 5.01
CA LEU A 51 15.99 -3.25 5.03
C LEU A 51 15.70 -2.76 6.45
N HIS A 52 16.59 -1.91 6.97
CA HIS A 52 16.36 -1.17 8.19
C HIS A 52 15.90 0.26 7.87
N VAL A 53 14.66 0.58 8.20
CA VAL A 53 14.10 1.94 8.07
C VAL A 53 14.06 2.59 9.43
N HIS A 54 14.70 3.73 9.65
CA HIS A 54 14.60 4.45 10.93
C HIS A 54 13.25 5.19 11.05
N GLU A 55 12.70 5.31 12.27
CA GLU A 55 11.38 5.91 12.55
C GLU A 55 11.18 7.33 11.97
N ARG A 56 12.27 8.09 11.84
CA ARG A 56 12.26 9.48 11.32
C ARG A 56 12.69 9.63 9.88
N SER A 57 13.07 8.54 9.21
CA SER A 57 13.62 8.51 7.84
C SER A 57 12.84 9.40 6.86
N PHE A 58 11.53 9.22 6.80
CA PHE A 58 10.66 9.98 5.89
C PHE A 58 10.29 11.39 6.37
N GLN A 59 10.50 11.76 7.64
CA GLN A 59 10.05 13.05 8.19
C GLN A 59 10.75 14.25 7.52
N ARG A 60 12.03 14.09 7.17
CA ARG A 60 12.83 15.13 6.49
C ARG A 60 12.60 15.18 4.97
N MET A 61 12.01 14.13 4.39
CA MET A 61 11.72 14.00 2.96
C MET A 61 10.31 14.53 2.61
N SER A 62 9.97 15.73 3.10
CA SER A 62 8.63 16.33 2.98
C SER A 62 8.18 16.71 1.56
N ASN A 63 9.06 16.54 0.56
CA ASN A 63 8.78 16.70 -0.86
C ASN A 63 8.74 15.36 -1.63
N LEU A 64 8.82 14.21 -0.95
CA LEU A 64 8.73 12.90 -1.58
C LEU A 64 7.38 12.73 -2.27
N ARG A 65 7.40 12.45 -3.57
CA ARG A 65 6.23 12.24 -4.44
C ARG A 65 6.12 10.82 -4.96
N PHE A 66 7.23 10.09 -5.04
CA PHE A 66 7.27 8.73 -5.56
C PHE A 66 7.96 7.82 -4.54
N LEU A 67 7.25 6.86 -3.98
CA LEU A 67 7.84 5.78 -3.21
C LEU A 67 7.47 4.47 -3.89
N LYS A 68 8.46 3.81 -4.48
CA LYS A 68 8.34 2.45 -5.03
C LYS A 68 9.29 1.54 -4.28
N ILE A 69 8.76 0.50 -3.65
CA ILE A 69 9.56 -0.59 -3.09
C ILE A 69 9.00 -1.91 -3.65
N TYR A 70 9.88 -2.68 -4.28
CA TYR A 70 9.53 -3.83 -5.10
C TYR A 70 10.59 -4.93 -5.02
N THR A 71 10.17 -6.13 -5.40
CA THR A 71 10.96 -7.36 -5.54
C THR A 71 10.40 -8.13 -6.72
N ASP A 72 11.27 -8.82 -7.43
CA ASP A 72 10.94 -9.78 -8.48
C ASP A 72 10.94 -11.23 -7.92
N GLN A 73 11.27 -11.39 -6.62
CA GLN A 73 11.37 -12.66 -5.91
C GLN A 73 10.24 -12.88 -4.88
N TRP A 74 10.04 -14.16 -4.52
CA TRP A 74 8.84 -14.56 -3.78
C TRP A 74 8.99 -14.55 -2.25
N SER A 75 10.21 -14.58 -1.71
CA SER A 75 10.45 -15.22 -0.40
C SER A 75 11.42 -14.55 0.59
N ARG A 76 11.73 -13.24 0.48
CA ARG A 76 12.42 -12.54 1.57
C ARG A 76 11.43 -11.81 2.51
N PRO A 77 11.23 -12.29 3.76
CA PRO A 77 10.50 -11.51 4.74
C PRO A 77 11.32 -10.30 5.16
N TRP A 78 10.64 -9.18 5.37
CA TRP A 78 11.21 -7.90 5.77
C TRP A 78 10.26 -7.24 6.76
N SER A 79 10.82 -6.41 7.65
CA SER A 79 10.10 -5.72 8.71
C SER A 79 10.21 -4.21 8.53
N LEU A 80 9.24 -3.50 9.08
CA LEU A 80 9.39 -2.11 9.45
C LEU A 80 9.51 -2.04 10.98
N PRO A 81 10.09 -0.97 11.57
CA PRO A 81 10.01 -0.77 13.00
C PRO A 81 8.56 -0.79 13.46
N ASN A 82 8.32 -1.32 14.66
CA ASN A 82 6.98 -1.36 15.26
C ASN A 82 6.35 0.05 15.32
N ASP A 83 7.17 1.07 15.57
CA ASP A 83 6.75 2.48 15.69
C ASP A 83 6.70 3.24 14.35
N PHE A 84 6.78 2.53 13.21
CA PHE A 84 6.65 3.15 11.88
C PHE A 84 5.26 3.77 11.68
N ASN A 85 5.18 5.09 11.86
CA ASN A 85 3.93 5.84 11.83
C ASN A 85 4.03 7.18 11.07
N TYR A 86 4.87 7.25 10.02
CA TYR A 86 4.95 8.44 9.18
C TYR A 86 5.21 8.12 7.69
N LEU A 87 4.41 8.74 6.82
CA LEU A 87 4.63 8.79 5.37
C LEU A 87 4.44 10.23 4.86
N PRO A 88 5.22 10.70 3.87
CA PRO A 88 5.16 12.10 3.44
C PRO A 88 3.81 12.46 2.77
N PRO A 89 3.20 13.61 3.10
CA PRO A 89 1.85 13.96 2.65
C PRO A 89 1.75 14.41 1.17
N LYS A 90 2.88 14.44 0.45
CA LYS A 90 2.95 14.82 -0.97
C LYS A 90 3.09 13.62 -1.92
N LEU A 91 2.98 12.39 -1.40
CA LEU A 91 3.04 11.18 -2.21
C LEU A 91 1.97 11.18 -3.30
N ARG A 92 2.41 10.93 -4.53
CA ARG A 92 1.59 10.76 -5.74
C ARG A 92 1.60 9.31 -6.23
N LEU A 93 2.71 8.61 -6.01
CA LEU A 93 2.83 7.16 -6.19
C LEU A 93 3.28 6.56 -4.87
N LEU A 94 2.50 5.63 -4.36
CA LEU A 94 2.90 4.70 -3.30
C LEU A 94 2.75 3.29 -3.85
N SER A 95 3.88 2.65 -4.16
CA SER A 95 3.96 1.26 -4.58
C SER A 95 4.82 0.52 -3.56
N TRP A 96 4.24 -0.41 -2.82
CA TRP A 96 4.89 -1.12 -1.72
C TRP A 96 4.40 -2.56 -1.70
N TYR A 97 5.01 -3.38 -2.55
CA TYR A 97 4.73 -4.82 -2.63
C TYR A 97 5.08 -5.49 -1.29
N LYS A 98 4.23 -6.40 -0.80
CA LYS A 98 4.38 -7.06 0.51
C LYS A 98 4.58 -6.08 1.68
N TYR A 99 3.87 -4.95 1.68
CA TYR A 99 3.91 -3.99 2.80
C TYR A 99 3.58 -4.68 4.13
N PRO A 100 4.47 -4.63 5.14
CA PRO A 100 4.46 -5.58 6.25
C PRO A 100 3.56 -5.18 7.43
N MET A 101 3.03 -3.95 7.48
CA MET A 101 2.21 -3.50 8.61
C MET A 101 0.73 -3.78 8.37
N ARG A 102 0.00 -4.05 9.47
CA ARG A 102 -1.46 -4.30 9.45
C ARG A 102 -2.28 -3.05 9.11
N PHE A 103 -1.71 -1.86 9.26
CA PHE A 103 -2.35 -0.57 9.02
C PHE A 103 -1.37 0.41 8.35
N MET A 104 -1.92 1.44 7.69
CA MET A 104 -1.12 2.62 7.30
C MET A 104 -0.83 3.50 8.53
N PRO A 105 0.17 4.40 8.46
CA PRO A 105 0.34 5.47 9.43
C PRO A 105 -0.96 6.22 9.73
N PHE A 106 -1.27 6.46 11.01
CA PHE A 106 -2.52 7.10 11.43
C PHE A 106 -2.71 8.50 10.81
N ASN A 107 -1.61 9.23 10.67
CA ASN A 107 -1.57 10.57 10.06
C ASN A 107 -1.36 10.55 8.53
N PHE A 108 -1.56 9.40 7.86
CA PHE A 108 -1.42 9.31 6.40
C PHE A 108 -2.42 10.23 5.68
N ARG A 109 -1.94 10.88 4.62
CA ARG A 109 -2.65 11.90 3.85
C ARG A 109 -2.68 11.51 2.37
N PRO A 110 -3.72 10.79 1.92
CA PRO A 110 -3.82 10.27 0.56
C PRO A 110 -4.28 11.31 -0.47
N GLU A 111 -4.49 12.57 -0.10
CA GLU A 111 -5.17 13.56 -0.95
C GLU A 111 -4.41 13.90 -2.24
N ASN A 112 -3.08 13.75 -2.26
CA ASN A 112 -2.23 13.93 -3.44
C ASN A 112 -2.00 12.64 -4.24
N LEU A 113 -2.49 11.50 -3.74
CA LEU A 113 -2.15 10.19 -4.25
C LEU A 113 -2.86 9.93 -5.58
N VAL A 114 -2.08 9.56 -6.60
CA VAL A 114 -2.55 9.22 -7.95
C VAL A 114 -2.58 7.71 -8.15
N LYS A 115 -1.60 7.00 -7.59
CA LYS A 115 -1.50 5.54 -7.63
C LYS A 115 -1.17 4.96 -6.26
N LEU A 116 -1.93 3.96 -5.83
CA LEU A 116 -1.68 3.13 -4.65
C LEU A 116 -1.56 1.67 -5.08
N GLN A 117 -0.40 1.05 -4.87
CA GLN A 117 -0.13 -0.32 -5.31
C GLN A 117 0.51 -1.11 -4.16
N MET A 118 -0.31 -1.81 -3.38
CA MET A 118 0.05 -2.47 -2.12
C MET A 118 -0.22 -3.98 -2.20
N ARG A 119 0.13 -4.61 -3.33
CA ARG A 119 -0.10 -6.04 -3.57
C ARG A 119 0.54 -6.91 -2.49
N GLU A 120 -0.10 -8.02 -2.17
CA GLU A 120 0.36 -9.02 -1.18
C GLU A 120 0.65 -8.43 0.21
N SER A 121 -0.05 -7.35 0.59
CA SER A 121 0.17 -6.67 1.86
C SER A 121 -0.48 -7.40 3.04
N LYS A 122 0.12 -7.21 4.22
CA LYS A 122 -0.47 -7.58 5.52
C LYS A 122 -1.55 -6.61 6.02
N LEU A 123 -1.87 -5.55 5.26
CA LEU A 123 -2.93 -4.59 5.58
C LEU A 123 -4.26 -5.28 5.85
N GLU A 124 -4.86 -4.98 7.01
CA GLU A 124 -6.24 -5.34 7.34
C GLU A 124 -7.21 -4.20 6.98
N LYS A 125 -6.74 -2.96 7.11
CA LYS A 125 -7.45 -1.72 6.76
C LYS A 125 -6.46 -0.62 6.40
N LEU A 126 -6.84 0.25 5.45
CA LEU A 126 -5.98 1.33 4.96
C LEU A 126 -6.05 2.57 5.87
N TRP A 127 -7.21 3.21 5.99
CA TRP A 127 -7.42 4.38 6.84
C TRP A 127 -8.89 4.56 7.21
N GLU A 128 -9.14 5.31 8.28
CA GLU A 128 -10.48 5.66 8.75
C GLU A 128 -11.05 6.92 8.09
N GLY A 129 -12.38 6.93 7.99
CA GLY A 129 -13.20 8.06 7.54
C GLY A 129 -13.17 8.31 6.02
N VAL A 130 -13.94 9.31 5.60
CA VAL A 130 -13.94 9.79 4.20
C VAL A 130 -12.73 10.68 3.98
N ARG A 131 -11.96 10.41 2.93
CA ARG A 131 -10.80 11.21 2.49
C ARG A 131 -11.05 11.78 1.11
N SER A 132 -10.48 12.94 0.80
CA SER A 132 -10.44 13.40 -0.59
C SER A 132 -9.51 12.48 -1.36
N LEU A 133 -10.04 11.79 -2.38
CA LEU A 133 -9.28 10.89 -3.25
C LEU A 133 -9.40 11.34 -4.72
N THR A 134 -9.63 12.63 -4.93
CA THR A 134 -9.88 13.23 -6.25
C THR A 134 -8.66 13.15 -7.18
N CYS A 135 -7.45 12.98 -6.67
CA CYS A 135 -6.26 12.71 -7.48
C CYS A 135 -6.10 11.23 -7.86
N LEU A 136 -6.76 10.30 -7.15
CA LEU A 136 -6.53 8.87 -7.26
C LEU A 136 -7.08 8.35 -8.59
N LYS A 137 -6.24 7.63 -9.34
CA LYS A 137 -6.55 6.99 -10.61
C LYS A 137 -6.39 5.47 -10.56
N ASP A 138 -5.48 4.96 -9.74
CA ASP A 138 -5.11 3.54 -9.71
C ASP A 138 -5.02 3.07 -8.26
N MET A 139 -5.78 2.05 -7.90
CA MET A 139 -5.72 1.39 -6.59
C MET A 139 -5.64 -0.12 -6.78
N ASP A 140 -4.54 -0.71 -6.35
CA ASP A 140 -4.28 -2.13 -6.47
C ASP A 140 -3.87 -2.67 -5.11
N LEU A 141 -4.74 -3.48 -4.53
CA LEU A 141 -4.56 -4.15 -3.24
C LEU A 141 -4.55 -5.68 -3.42
N SER A 142 -4.40 -6.16 -4.66
CA SER A 142 -4.55 -7.58 -5.00
C SER A 142 -3.64 -8.49 -4.16
N ARG A 143 -4.14 -9.69 -3.87
CA ARG A 143 -3.52 -10.74 -3.04
C ARG A 143 -3.24 -10.32 -1.59
N SER A 144 -3.85 -9.24 -1.11
CA SER A 144 -3.79 -8.85 0.30
C SER A 144 -4.81 -9.69 1.09
N GLU A 145 -4.45 -10.94 1.37
CA GLU A 145 -5.34 -11.95 1.98
C GLU A 145 -5.91 -11.53 3.34
N ASN A 146 -5.20 -10.67 4.08
CA ASN A 146 -5.62 -10.13 5.38
C ASN A 146 -6.59 -8.94 5.29
N LEU A 147 -6.82 -8.37 4.09
CA LEU A 147 -7.61 -7.15 3.92
C LEU A 147 -9.08 -7.42 4.24
N LYS A 148 -9.59 -6.81 5.31
CA LYS A 148 -10.96 -7.00 5.81
C LYS A 148 -11.92 -5.92 5.32
N GLU A 149 -11.41 -4.69 5.21
CA GLU A 149 -12.17 -3.50 4.85
C GLU A 149 -11.33 -2.61 3.91
N ILE A 150 -12.00 -2.03 2.93
CA ILE A 150 -11.46 -1.03 2.02
C ILE A 150 -12.03 0.36 2.31
N PRO A 151 -11.25 1.44 2.13
CA PRO A 151 -11.67 2.78 2.52
C PRO A 151 -12.85 3.28 1.68
N ASN A 152 -13.60 4.26 2.20
CA ASN A 152 -14.72 4.83 1.46
C ASN A 152 -14.26 5.59 0.21
N LEU A 153 -14.50 5.03 -0.97
CA LEU A 153 -14.10 5.57 -2.27
C LEU A 153 -15.11 6.56 -2.89
N SER A 154 -16.11 7.05 -2.16
CA SER A 154 -17.13 7.98 -2.69
C SER A 154 -16.55 9.29 -3.27
N MET A 155 -15.41 9.73 -2.75
CA MET A 155 -14.66 10.91 -3.21
C MET A 155 -13.54 10.59 -4.21
N ALA A 156 -13.41 9.33 -4.65
CA ALA A 156 -12.41 8.88 -5.63
C ALA A 156 -12.93 9.06 -7.07
N THR A 157 -13.42 10.25 -7.41
CA THR A 157 -14.13 10.54 -8.68
C THR A 157 -13.31 10.29 -9.94
N ASN A 158 -11.98 10.31 -9.83
CA ASN A 158 -11.06 10.05 -10.93
C ASN A 158 -10.50 8.61 -10.97
N LEU A 159 -10.90 7.71 -10.07
CA LEU A 159 -10.38 6.33 -9.97
C LEU A 159 -10.70 5.52 -11.23
N GLU A 160 -9.69 5.23 -12.05
CA GLU A 160 -9.75 4.50 -13.34
C GLU A 160 -9.73 2.98 -13.15
N THR A 161 -8.89 2.49 -12.23
CA THR A 161 -8.67 1.06 -11.97
C THR A 161 -8.76 0.75 -10.48
N LEU A 162 -9.43 -0.35 -10.14
CA LEU A 162 -9.48 -0.93 -8.80
C LEU A 162 -9.28 -2.44 -8.88
N ASP A 163 -8.14 -2.93 -8.36
CA ASP A 163 -7.82 -4.36 -8.29
C ASP A 163 -7.88 -4.85 -6.84
N LEU A 164 -8.77 -5.82 -6.60
CA LEU A 164 -9.01 -6.51 -5.33
C LEU A 164 -8.92 -8.04 -5.51
N ASN A 165 -8.27 -8.51 -6.58
CA ASN A 165 -8.12 -9.93 -6.87
C ASN A 165 -7.45 -10.66 -5.70
N CYS A 166 -7.93 -11.86 -5.36
CA CYS A 166 -7.39 -12.70 -4.28
C CYS A 166 -7.36 -12.08 -2.86
N CYS A 167 -8.19 -11.07 -2.56
CA CYS A 167 -8.36 -10.56 -1.18
C CYS A 167 -9.35 -11.42 -0.38
N SER A 168 -8.88 -12.54 0.18
CA SER A 168 -9.72 -13.60 0.76
C SER A 168 -10.48 -13.23 2.05
N SER A 169 -9.98 -12.30 2.86
CA SER A 169 -10.66 -11.84 4.10
C SER A 169 -11.64 -10.67 3.89
N LEU A 170 -11.85 -10.20 2.66
CA LEU A 170 -12.63 -9.00 2.39
C LEU A 170 -14.13 -9.26 2.65
N VAL A 171 -14.68 -8.62 3.68
CA VAL A 171 -16.05 -8.91 4.18
C VAL A 171 -17.12 -8.23 3.33
N GLU A 172 -16.91 -6.97 2.97
CA GLU A 172 -17.86 -6.17 2.18
C GLU A 172 -17.12 -5.31 1.15
N ILE A 173 -17.74 -5.13 -0.02
CA ILE A 173 -17.36 -4.12 -1.01
C ILE A 173 -18.33 -2.94 -0.84
N PRO A 174 -17.87 -1.77 -0.36
CA PRO A 174 -18.73 -0.60 -0.14
C PRO A 174 -19.53 -0.21 -1.39
N SER A 175 -20.77 0.25 -1.16
CA SER A 175 -21.69 0.68 -2.21
C SER A 175 -21.13 1.79 -3.13
N SER A 176 -20.16 2.58 -2.67
CA SER A 176 -19.47 3.57 -3.50
C SER A 176 -18.70 2.95 -4.67
N ILE A 177 -18.22 1.70 -4.55
CA ILE A 177 -17.58 0.96 -5.66
C ILE A 177 -18.62 0.39 -6.63
N ARG A 178 -19.81 0.05 -6.16
CA ARG A 178 -20.90 -0.45 -7.02
C ARG A 178 -21.29 0.56 -8.12
N ASN A 179 -21.03 1.85 -7.88
CA ASN A 179 -21.30 2.95 -8.80
C ASN A 179 -20.11 3.32 -9.72
N LEU A 180 -18.96 2.65 -9.60
CA LEU A 180 -17.81 2.86 -10.48
C LEU A 180 -17.98 2.08 -11.80
N ASN A 181 -18.38 2.78 -12.87
CA ASN A 181 -18.55 2.23 -14.23
C ASN A 181 -17.21 1.96 -14.96
N ARG A 182 -16.23 1.35 -14.29
CA ARG A 182 -14.88 1.14 -14.85
C ARG A 182 -14.40 -0.31 -14.67
N TYR A 183 -13.23 -0.64 -15.22
CA TYR A 183 -12.63 -1.96 -15.10
C TYR A 183 -12.32 -2.27 -13.63
N ILE A 184 -13.20 -3.07 -13.04
CA ILE A 184 -13.02 -3.70 -11.73
C ILE A 184 -13.05 -5.19 -12.02
N ASP A 185 -11.92 -5.86 -11.87
CA ASP A 185 -11.88 -7.33 -11.84
C ASP A 185 -12.44 -7.77 -10.49
N LYS A 186 -13.78 -7.91 -10.46
CA LYS A 186 -14.55 -8.28 -9.28
C LYS A 186 -14.39 -9.77 -9.03
N VAL A 187 -13.79 -10.12 -7.90
CA VAL A 187 -13.76 -11.51 -7.43
C VAL A 187 -15.16 -11.91 -6.96
N GLU A 188 -15.88 -12.67 -7.79
CA GLU A 188 -17.12 -13.36 -7.39
C GLU A 188 -16.85 -14.58 -6.47
N HIS A 189 -15.62 -14.78 -6.01
CA HIS A 189 -15.23 -15.84 -5.07
C HIS A 189 -15.28 -15.44 -3.58
N VAL A 190 -16.10 -14.45 -3.22
CA VAL A 190 -16.69 -14.46 -1.88
C VAL A 190 -17.65 -15.65 -1.81
N LYS A 191 -17.09 -16.83 -1.50
CA LYS A 191 -17.89 -18.00 -1.14
C LYS A 191 -18.68 -17.63 0.10
N MET A 192 -19.93 -17.23 -0.12
CA MET A 192 -20.99 -17.33 0.87
C MET A 192 -21.03 -18.80 1.31
N HIS A 193 -20.32 -19.11 2.40
CA HIS A 193 -20.62 -20.28 3.21
C HIS A 193 -22.02 -20.05 3.78
N LYS A 194 -23.03 -20.36 2.97
CA LYS A 194 -24.35 -20.68 3.46
C LYS A 194 -24.15 -21.85 4.40
N SER A 195 -24.20 -21.58 5.70
CA SER A 195 -24.45 -22.58 6.73
C SER A 195 -25.87 -23.11 6.53
N ASN A 196 -26.06 -23.92 5.48
CA ASN A 196 -27.18 -24.84 5.38
C ASN A 196 -26.87 -26.03 6.29
N ASP A 197 -27.03 -25.82 7.60
CA ASP A 197 -27.55 -26.87 8.45
C ASP A 197 -28.82 -26.35 9.09
N SER A 198 -29.93 -26.82 8.52
CA SER A 198 -31.29 -26.40 8.82
C SER A 198 -31.74 -26.98 10.16
N SER A 199 -31.93 -26.13 11.15
CA SER A 199 -32.65 -26.49 12.38
C SER A 199 -34.17 -26.54 12.14
N ASN A 200 -34.75 -27.69 12.49
CA ASN A 200 -36.17 -27.97 12.74
C ASN A 200 -37.22 -27.88 11.62
N TRP A 201 -37.64 -29.06 11.17
CA TRP A 201 -39.04 -29.56 11.16
C TRP A 201 -38.94 -31.10 11.37
N ASN A 202 -39.68 -31.85 12.19
CA ASN A 202 -40.83 -31.59 13.08
C ASN A 202 -40.78 -32.52 14.33
N GLN A 203 -41.55 -32.20 15.37
CA GLN A 203 -42.22 -33.19 16.24
C GLN A 203 -43.71 -33.24 15.85
N PRO A 204 -44.43 -34.37 16.02
CA PRO A 204 -45.08 -34.67 17.30
C PRO A 204 -44.95 -36.13 17.78
N GLN A 205 -45.38 -36.34 19.03
CA GLN A 205 -45.48 -37.61 19.77
C GLN A 205 -46.73 -38.45 19.36
N ILE A 206 -46.86 -39.63 20.01
CA ILE A 206 -47.99 -40.59 20.00
C ILE A 206 -47.92 -41.54 18.78
N SER A 207 -48.03 -42.88 18.92
CA SER A 207 -48.53 -43.71 20.03
C SER A 207 -47.46 -44.54 20.75
#